data_AF-A0A2V2US87-F1
#
_entry.id   AF-A0A2V2US87-F1
#
_cell.length_a   1.000
_cell.length_b   1.000
_cell.length_c   1.000
_cell.angle_alpha   90.00
_cell.angle_beta   90.00
_cell.angle_gamma   90.00
#
_symmetry.space_group_name_H-M   'P 1'
#
loop_
_entity.id
_entity.type
_entity.pdbx_description
1 polymer ?
#
loop_
_entity_poly.entity_id
_entity_poly.type
_entity_poly.pdbx_seq_one_letter_code
_entity_poly.pdbx_strand_id
1 'polypeptide(L)'
;MCVSELRRLRGHGRNVYIIYDVAKGGTPPPRHFAPTSGWGMIVVPSPNVANYDEWAKQLQAARVIVNCPDEVDVKAICTWMKQGQDPGKQAEYWRIVEERMKRVGPILRYIFDGESYIDPLGAVNDALLAMKPSDVGEYFTLGGEKTWCSEDPCHKLVKIVRARTDEGAEVFLNASISADIGFRTADRLKKEMCARDLLLLILRSHGALASQALEKFGLRAFMYGEPVSALVKGLNELRSPERDEAQDSVLKVNHQGHPTRAVGLA
;
A
#
# COMPACT_ATOMS: atom_id res chain seq x y z
N MET A 1 -29.14 -9.06 -11.82
CA MET A 1 -29.30 -9.17 -13.29
C MET A 1 -29.33 -10.66 -13.64
N CYS A 2 -30.38 -11.15 -14.28
CA CYS A 2 -30.50 -12.57 -14.63
C CYS A 2 -29.63 -12.91 -15.86
N VAL A 3 -29.07 -14.12 -15.92
CA VAL A 3 -28.24 -14.63 -17.04
C VAL A 3 -28.96 -14.50 -18.40
N SER A 4 -30.29 -14.55 -18.39
CA SER A 4 -31.16 -14.34 -19.55
C SER A 4 -31.03 -12.95 -20.17
N GLU A 5 -30.85 -11.90 -19.37
CA GLU A 5 -30.69 -10.51 -19.84
C GLU A 5 -29.36 -10.33 -20.58
N LEU A 6 -28.28 -10.93 -20.06
CA LEU A 6 -26.95 -10.87 -20.67
C LEU A 6 -26.91 -11.55 -22.05
N ARG A 7 -27.63 -12.67 -22.21
CA ARG A 7 -27.73 -13.36 -23.51
C ARG A 7 -28.46 -12.54 -24.56
N ARG A 8 -29.46 -11.72 -24.17
CA ARG A 8 -30.16 -10.82 -25.10
C ARG A 8 -29.25 -9.73 -25.65
N LEU A 9 -28.36 -9.18 -24.81
CA LEU A 9 -27.40 -8.15 -25.24
C LEU A 9 -26.40 -8.66 -26.30
N ARG A 10 -26.09 -9.97 -26.30
CA ARG A 10 -25.26 -10.62 -27.32
C ARG A 10 -25.85 -10.56 -28.73
N GLY A 11 -27.19 -10.61 -28.86
CA GLY A 11 -27.88 -10.60 -30.15
C GLY A 11 -27.76 -9.29 -30.95
N HIS A 12 -27.24 -8.22 -30.32
CA HIS A 12 -27.15 -6.88 -30.91
C HIS A 12 -25.73 -6.49 -31.38
N GLY A 13 -24.78 -7.42 -31.46
CA GLY A 13 -23.46 -7.18 -32.08
C GLY A 13 -22.55 -6.18 -31.36
N ARG A 14 -22.78 -5.93 -30.06
CA ARG A 14 -21.95 -5.01 -29.26
C ARG A 14 -20.82 -5.78 -28.56
N ASN A 15 -19.59 -5.27 -28.65
CA ASN A 15 -18.51 -5.65 -27.73
C ASN A 15 -18.85 -5.04 -26.37
N VAL A 16 -19.07 -5.87 -25.35
CA VAL A 16 -19.44 -5.41 -24.01
C VAL A 16 -18.55 -6.11 -23.00
N TYR A 17 -18.18 -5.35 -21.97
CA TYR A 17 -17.48 -5.85 -20.79
C TYR A 17 -18.44 -5.92 -19.62
N ILE A 18 -18.39 -7.00 -18.85
CA ILE A 18 -19.22 -7.18 -17.65
C ILE A 18 -18.36 -6.89 -16.43
N ILE A 19 -18.78 -5.93 -15.60
CA ILE A 19 -18.21 -5.73 -14.25
C ILE A 19 -19.23 -6.25 -13.24
N TYR A 20 -18.83 -7.26 -12.48
CA TYR A 20 -19.69 -7.89 -11.46
C TYR A 20 -19.09 -7.66 -10.07
N ASP A 21 -19.76 -6.83 -9.27
CA ASP A 21 -19.42 -6.58 -7.86
C ASP A 21 -20.06 -7.66 -6.97
N VAL A 22 -19.23 -8.39 -6.24
CA VAL A 22 -19.66 -9.52 -5.41
C VAL A 22 -19.87 -9.06 -3.97
N ALA A 23 -21.09 -9.22 -3.46
CA ALA A 23 -21.39 -8.95 -2.07
C ALA A 23 -20.57 -9.84 -1.10
N LYS A 24 -20.44 -9.39 0.16
CA LYS A 24 -19.53 -9.91 1.20
C LYS A 24 -19.56 -11.45 1.42
N GLY A 25 -20.62 -12.15 0.99
CA GLY A 25 -20.78 -13.62 1.06
C GLY A 25 -21.35 -14.25 -0.21
N GLY A 26 -20.83 -13.90 -1.39
CA GLY A 26 -21.35 -14.41 -2.66
C GLY A 26 -20.80 -15.79 -3.03
N THR A 27 -21.70 -16.76 -3.21
CA THR A 27 -21.41 -18.01 -3.94
C THR A 27 -20.93 -17.68 -5.36
N PRO A 28 -19.91 -18.36 -5.90
CA PRO A 28 -19.55 -18.22 -7.30
C PRO A 28 -20.78 -18.41 -8.20
N PRO A 29 -20.96 -17.58 -9.24
CA PRO A 29 -22.03 -17.72 -10.18
C PRO A 29 -21.82 -19.03 -10.93
N PRO A 30 -22.90 -19.60 -11.47
CA PRO A 30 -22.80 -20.84 -12.20
C PRO A 30 -21.73 -20.76 -13.30
N ARG A 31 -21.03 -21.87 -13.59
CA ARG A 31 -19.95 -21.91 -14.62
C ARG A 31 -20.36 -21.36 -15.99
N HIS A 32 -21.66 -21.35 -16.31
CA HIS A 32 -22.23 -20.83 -17.54
C HIS A 32 -22.61 -19.33 -17.48
N PHE A 33 -22.29 -18.65 -16.38
CA PHE A 33 -22.45 -17.21 -16.20
C PHE A 33 -21.35 -16.43 -16.93
N ALA A 34 -20.11 -16.94 -16.89
CA ALA A 34 -19.01 -16.36 -17.64
C ALA A 34 -19.27 -16.52 -19.15
N PRO A 35 -19.06 -15.47 -19.97
CA PRO A 35 -19.26 -15.56 -21.40
C PRO A 35 -18.34 -16.62 -22.01
N THR A 36 -18.90 -17.58 -22.74
CA THR A 36 -18.11 -18.67 -23.36
C THR A 36 -17.36 -18.24 -24.62
N SER A 37 -17.64 -17.05 -25.17
CA SER A 37 -16.88 -16.45 -26.29
C SER A 37 -17.20 -14.96 -26.48
N GLY A 38 -16.16 -14.16 -26.79
CA GLY A 38 -16.25 -12.80 -27.33
C GLY A 38 -16.43 -11.64 -26.34
N TRP A 39 -16.64 -11.90 -25.05
CA TRP A 39 -16.92 -10.86 -24.04
C TRP A 39 -15.98 -11.05 -22.84
N GLY A 40 -15.35 -9.98 -22.37
CA GLY A 40 -14.54 -9.99 -21.15
C GLY A 40 -15.40 -9.76 -19.91
N MET A 41 -15.11 -10.46 -18.82
CA MET A 41 -15.78 -10.25 -17.53
C MET A 41 -14.74 -9.96 -16.45
N ILE A 42 -14.95 -8.88 -15.71
CA ILE A 42 -14.20 -8.50 -14.53
C ILE A 42 -15.09 -8.77 -13.32
N VAL A 43 -14.58 -9.55 -12.39
CA VAL A 43 -15.24 -9.81 -11.10
C VAL A 43 -14.50 -8.99 -10.05
N VAL A 44 -15.25 -8.24 -9.25
CA VAL A 44 -14.73 -7.46 -8.13
C VAL A 44 -15.21 -8.14 -6.85
N PRO A 45 -14.41 -9.07 -6.29
CA PRO A 45 -14.80 -9.78 -5.08
C PRO A 45 -14.58 -8.92 -3.83
N SER A 46 -15.38 -9.18 -2.78
CA SER A 46 -15.04 -8.75 -1.43
C SER A 46 -13.68 -9.35 -1.00
N PRO A 47 -12.95 -8.74 -0.05
CA PRO A 47 -11.56 -9.12 0.29
C PRO A 47 -11.39 -10.48 1.02
N ASN A 48 -12.33 -11.42 0.86
CA ASN A 48 -12.29 -12.75 1.43
C ASN A 48 -11.62 -13.75 0.47
N VAL A 49 -10.55 -14.43 0.93
CA VAL A 49 -9.76 -15.40 0.14
C VAL A 49 -10.61 -16.55 -0.38
N ALA A 50 -11.57 -17.04 0.40
CA ALA A 50 -12.43 -18.15 -0.01
C ALA A 50 -13.20 -17.81 -1.30
N ASN A 51 -13.65 -16.55 -1.41
CA ASN A 51 -14.33 -16.06 -2.60
C ASN A 51 -13.36 -15.95 -3.79
N TYR A 52 -12.08 -15.68 -3.58
CA TYR A 52 -11.13 -15.60 -4.70
C TYR A 52 -10.76 -16.99 -5.22
N ASP A 53 -10.43 -17.92 -4.32
CA ASP A 53 -9.92 -19.25 -4.66
C ASP A 53 -10.94 -20.10 -5.42
N GLU A 54 -12.21 -20.04 -5.03
CA GLU A 54 -13.26 -20.77 -5.74
C GLU A 54 -13.45 -20.25 -7.17
N TRP A 55 -13.39 -18.93 -7.35
CA TRP A 55 -13.60 -18.31 -8.65
C TRP A 55 -12.41 -18.47 -9.59
N ALA A 56 -11.19 -18.33 -9.08
CA ALA A 56 -9.97 -18.59 -9.83
C ALA A 56 -9.94 -20.04 -10.36
N LYS A 57 -10.33 -21.01 -9.52
CA LYS A 57 -10.46 -22.43 -9.89
C LYS A 57 -11.53 -22.66 -10.95
N GLN A 58 -12.67 -21.98 -10.86
CA GLN A 58 -13.81 -22.23 -11.76
C GLN A 58 -13.60 -21.66 -13.18
N LEU A 59 -12.92 -20.52 -13.31
CA LEU A 59 -12.91 -19.74 -14.56
C LEU A 59 -11.55 -19.69 -15.26
N GLN A 60 -10.50 -20.31 -14.71
CA GLN A 60 -9.11 -20.09 -15.15
C GLN A 60 -8.80 -18.58 -15.28
N ALA A 61 -9.39 -17.77 -14.39
CA ALA A 61 -9.38 -16.32 -14.51
C ALA A 61 -7.98 -15.77 -14.25
N ALA A 62 -7.55 -14.84 -15.09
CA ALA A 62 -6.35 -14.06 -14.82
C ALA A 62 -6.62 -13.10 -13.66
N ARG A 63 -5.74 -13.11 -12.66
CA ARG A 63 -5.79 -12.15 -11.55
C ARG A 63 -5.32 -10.79 -12.01
N VAL A 64 -6.11 -9.76 -11.70
CA VAL A 64 -5.68 -8.37 -11.86
C VAL A 64 -5.73 -7.70 -10.50
N ILE A 65 -4.58 -7.19 -10.06
CA ILE A 65 -4.46 -6.36 -8.85
C ILE A 65 -4.24 -4.93 -9.29
N VAL A 66 -5.09 -4.02 -8.80
CA VAL A 66 -5.01 -2.59 -9.06
C VAL A 66 -4.69 -1.90 -7.75
N ASN A 67 -3.75 -0.96 -7.77
CA ASN A 67 -3.43 -0.16 -6.60
C ASN A 67 -4.64 0.69 -6.19
N CYS A 68 -4.79 0.92 -4.89
CA CYS A 68 -5.74 1.91 -4.41
C CYS A 68 -5.38 3.31 -4.97
N PRO A 69 -6.36 4.22 -5.12
CA PRO A 69 -6.11 5.62 -5.43
C PRO A 69 -5.07 6.22 -4.48
N ASP A 70 -4.19 7.07 -4.98
CA ASP A 70 -3.25 7.81 -4.17
C ASP A 70 -3.81 9.18 -3.74
N GLU A 71 -2.99 9.97 -3.04
CA GLU A 71 -3.38 11.31 -2.58
C GLU A 71 -3.81 12.22 -3.73
N VAL A 72 -3.11 12.16 -4.87
CA VAL A 72 -3.38 13.01 -6.03
C VAL A 72 -4.70 12.60 -6.68
N ASP A 73 -4.96 11.30 -6.79
CA ASP A 73 -6.23 10.77 -7.29
C ASP A 73 -7.41 11.24 -6.42
N VAL A 74 -7.30 11.06 -5.10
CA VAL A 74 -8.36 11.44 -4.15
C VAL A 74 -8.57 12.96 -4.16
N LYS A 75 -7.48 13.74 -4.27
CA LYS A 75 -7.56 15.19 -4.36
C LYS A 75 -8.28 15.65 -5.63
N ALA A 76 -8.00 15.02 -6.77
CA ALA A 76 -8.71 15.30 -8.01
C ALA A 76 -10.21 14.99 -7.89
N ILE A 77 -10.57 13.87 -7.24
CA ILE A 77 -11.97 13.53 -6.96
C ILE A 77 -12.62 14.59 -6.06
N CYS A 78 -11.93 15.06 -5.00
CA CYS A 78 -12.44 16.14 -4.14
C CYS A 78 -12.70 17.42 -4.92
N THR A 79 -11.76 17.84 -5.77
CA THR A 79 -11.92 19.02 -6.63
C THR A 79 -13.12 18.88 -7.56
N TRP A 80 -13.31 17.70 -8.16
CA TRP A 80 -14.47 17.41 -9.01
C TRP A 80 -15.79 17.45 -8.22
N MET A 81 -15.85 16.79 -7.06
CA MET A 81 -17.05 16.74 -6.21
C MET A 81 -17.49 18.13 -5.71
N LYS A 82 -16.55 19.06 -5.57
CA LYS A 82 -16.79 20.45 -5.14
C LYS A 82 -16.63 21.45 -6.28
N GLN A 83 -16.74 21.00 -7.52
CA GLN A 83 -16.65 21.87 -8.69
C GLN A 83 -17.71 22.99 -8.61
N GLY A 84 -17.29 24.21 -8.93
CA GLY A 84 -18.17 25.40 -8.88
C GLY A 84 -18.35 26.00 -7.48
N GLN A 85 -17.81 25.38 -6.42
CA GLN A 85 -17.72 26.00 -5.10
C GLN A 85 -16.49 26.92 -4.99
N ASP A 86 -16.51 27.81 -4.01
CA ASP A 86 -15.38 28.70 -3.74
C ASP A 86 -14.11 27.92 -3.36
N PRO A 87 -12.92 28.46 -3.67
CA PRO A 87 -11.65 27.77 -3.37
C PRO A 87 -11.45 27.43 -1.90
N GLY A 88 -12.03 28.22 -0.97
CA GLY A 88 -11.93 27.98 0.47
C GLY A 88 -12.65 26.70 0.89
N LYS A 89 -13.89 26.51 0.44
CA LYS A 89 -14.65 25.27 0.68
C LYS A 89 -14.02 24.04 0.06
N GLN A 90 -13.41 24.18 -1.12
CA GLN A 90 -12.68 23.07 -1.74
C GLN A 90 -11.47 22.66 -0.89
N ALA A 91 -10.70 23.64 -0.39
CA ALA A 91 -9.57 23.39 0.49
C ALA A 91 -9.99 22.78 1.83
N GLU A 92 -11.08 23.27 2.43
CA GLU A 92 -11.63 22.71 3.67
C GLU A 92 -12.10 21.26 3.48
N TYR A 93 -12.83 20.99 2.39
CA TYR A 93 -13.28 19.63 2.07
C TYR A 93 -12.10 18.68 1.84
N TRP A 94 -11.08 19.12 1.08
CA TRP A 94 -9.84 18.36 0.91
C TRP A 94 -9.19 18.05 2.25
N ARG A 95 -9.03 19.04 3.14
CA ARG A 95 -8.40 18.85 4.46
C ARG A 95 -9.10 17.76 5.28
N ILE A 96 -10.44 17.75 5.28
CA ILE A 96 -11.24 16.73 5.99
C ILE A 96 -11.00 15.34 5.38
N VAL A 97 -11.04 15.23 4.05
CA VAL A 97 -10.84 13.95 3.35
C VAL A 97 -9.42 13.44 3.53
N GLU A 98 -8.41 14.32 3.46
CA GLU A 98 -7.01 14.00 3.67
C GLU A 98 -6.77 13.46 5.09
N GLU A 99 -7.38 14.08 6.11
CA GLU A 99 -7.30 13.60 7.49
C GLU A 99 -7.89 12.18 7.63
N ARG A 100 -9.07 11.94 7.07
CA ARG A 100 -9.70 10.61 7.08
C ARG A 100 -8.86 9.59 6.32
N MET A 101 -8.31 9.96 5.17
CA MET A 101 -7.42 9.12 4.38
C MET A 101 -6.15 8.75 5.15
N LYS A 102 -5.58 9.67 5.94
CA LYS A 102 -4.46 9.34 6.83
C LYS A 102 -4.84 8.26 7.84
N ARG A 103 -6.08 8.26 8.34
CA ARG A 103 -6.53 7.36 9.42
C ARG A 103 -7.02 5.99 8.96
N VAL A 104 -7.70 5.90 7.81
CA VAL A 104 -8.30 4.64 7.31
C VAL A 104 -7.86 4.29 5.87
N GLY A 105 -6.94 5.07 5.30
CA GLY A 105 -6.47 4.91 3.92
C GLY A 105 -7.39 5.48 2.85
N PRO A 106 -7.00 5.36 1.57
CA PRO A 106 -7.74 5.89 0.42
C PRO A 106 -8.94 5.00 0.03
N ILE A 107 -9.72 4.55 1.03
CA ILE A 107 -10.94 3.78 0.79
C ILE A 107 -12.08 4.77 0.54
N LEU A 108 -12.36 5.04 -0.73
CA LEU A 108 -13.28 6.09 -1.18
C LEU A 108 -14.63 6.07 -0.45
N ARG A 109 -15.18 4.89 -0.19
CA ARG A 109 -16.46 4.71 0.53
C ARG A 109 -16.48 5.37 1.92
N TYR A 110 -15.33 5.43 2.59
CA TYR A 110 -15.23 5.84 3.98
C TYR A 110 -14.66 7.24 4.18
N ILE A 111 -13.93 7.78 3.20
CA ILE A 111 -13.22 9.06 3.39
C ILE A 111 -14.08 10.28 3.02
N PHE A 112 -15.04 10.13 2.10
CA PHE A 112 -15.86 11.26 1.64
C PHE A 112 -17.04 11.60 2.55
N ASP A 113 -17.46 10.68 3.41
CA ASP A 113 -18.60 10.83 4.31
C ASP A 113 -18.21 10.66 5.78
N GLY A 114 -18.75 11.51 6.65
CA GLY A 114 -18.36 11.55 8.06
C GLY A 114 -18.94 10.41 8.88
N GLU A 115 -20.16 9.98 8.58
CA GLU A 115 -20.81 8.86 9.27
C GLU A 115 -20.16 7.54 8.86
N SER A 116 -19.95 7.36 7.56
CA SER A 116 -19.28 6.18 6.99
C SER A 116 -17.84 6.01 7.45
N TYR A 117 -17.19 7.08 7.94
CA TYR A 117 -15.82 7.07 8.45
C TYR A 117 -15.70 6.48 9.88
N ILE A 118 -16.76 6.51 10.68
CA ILE A 118 -16.69 6.18 12.12
C ILE A 118 -16.37 4.69 12.32
N ASP A 119 -17.15 3.81 11.70
CA ASP A 119 -16.99 2.36 11.81
C ASP A 119 -15.61 1.85 11.38
N PRO A 120 -15.07 2.21 10.19
CA PRO A 120 -13.73 1.76 9.79
C PRO A 120 -12.63 2.34 10.68
N LEU A 121 -12.79 3.54 11.23
CA LEU A 121 -11.84 4.07 12.22
C LEU A 121 -11.84 3.22 13.49
N GLY A 122 -13.02 2.87 14.01
CA GLY A 122 -13.17 1.95 15.13
C GLY A 122 -12.51 0.60 14.85
N ALA A 123 -12.80 0.02 13.68
CA ALA A 123 -12.22 -1.25 13.27
C ALA A 123 -10.67 -1.23 13.17
N VAL A 124 -10.08 -0.13 12.67
CA VAL A 124 -8.62 0.06 12.66
C VAL A 124 -8.05 0.13 14.08
N ASN A 125 -8.73 0.84 14.99
CA ASN A 125 -8.28 0.97 16.37
C ASN A 125 -8.34 -0.38 17.10
N ASP A 126 -9.44 -1.11 16.95
CA ASP A 126 -9.60 -2.45 17.54
C ASP A 126 -8.57 -3.42 16.98
N ALA A 127 -8.31 -3.36 15.67
CA ALA A 127 -7.29 -4.16 15.00
C ALA A 127 -5.89 -3.90 15.56
N LEU A 128 -5.51 -2.64 15.76
CA LEU A 128 -4.22 -2.26 16.36
C LEU A 128 -4.09 -2.73 17.81
N LEU A 129 -5.19 -2.75 18.57
CA LEU A 129 -5.20 -3.24 19.95
C LEU A 129 -5.04 -4.76 20.03
N ALA A 130 -5.74 -5.48 19.14
CA ALA A 130 -5.77 -6.94 19.08
C ALA A 130 -4.51 -7.58 18.46
N MET A 131 -3.74 -6.80 17.69
CA MET A 131 -2.54 -7.26 17.00
C MET A 131 -1.48 -7.82 17.96
N LYS A 132 -0.99 -9.03 17.66
CA LYS A 132 0.09 -9.72 18.38
C LYS A 132 1.39 -9.68 17.59
N PRO A 133 2.56 -9.85 18.23
CA PRO A 133 3.84 -9.90 17.52
C PRO A 133 3.94 -11.03 16.49
N SER A 134 3.29 -12.18 16.73
CA SER A 134 3.23 -13.31 15.80
C SER A 134 2.62 -12.94 14.46
N ASP A 135 1.55 -12.15 14.52
CA ASP A 135 0.74 -11.74 13.37
C ASP A 135 1.61 -10.92 12.40
N VAL A 136 2.49 -10.09 12.96
CA VAL A 136 3.29 -9.13 12.19
C VAL A 136 4.40 -9.79 11.37
N GLY A 137 4.98 -10.87 11.90
CA GLY A 137 5.98 -11.66 11.18
C GLY A 137 5.43 -12.36 9.95
N GLU A 138 4.11 -12.50 9.82
CA GLU A 138 3.42 -13.07 8.67
C GLU A 138 2.97 -12.00 7.66
N TYR A 139 2.71 -10.77 8.13
CA TYR A 139 2.03 -9.74 7.34
C TYR A 139 2.95 -8.68 6.74
N PHE A 140 4.09 -8.41 7.39
CA PHE A 140 5.06 -7.39 6.99
C PHE A 140 6.38 -7.98 6.47
N THR A 141 6.48 -9.30 6.36
CA THR A 141 7.62 -10.00 5.76
C THR A 141 7.47 -10.15 4.25
N LEU A 142 8.62 -10.27 3.57
CA LEU A 142 8.80 -10.20 2.12
C LEU A 142 7.73 -10.93 1.29
N GLY A 143 7.37 -10.28 0.18
CA GLY A 143 6.40 -10.76 -0.80
C GLY A 143 6.70 -12.15 -1.38
N GLY A 144 5.63 -12.80 -1.83
CA GLY A 144 5.58 -14.13 -2.44
C GLY A 144 4.13 -14.48 -2.83
N GLU A 145 3.89 -15.69 -3.34
CA GLU A 145 2.56 -16.10 -3.82
C GLU A 145 1.48 -16.16 -2.71
N LYS A 146 1.87 -16.25 -1.43
CA LYS A 146 0.99 -16.34 -0.25
C LYS A 146 0.64 -14.98 0.38
N THR A 147 0.56 -13.92 -0.41
CA THR A 147 0.55 -12.53 0.07
C THR A 147 -0.79 -11.98 0.59
N TRP A 148 -1.86 -12.79 0.64
CA TRP A 148 -3.17 -12.24 0.99
C TRP A 148 -3.45 -12.26 2.49
N CYS A 149 -3.35 -11.09 3.13
CA CYS A 149 -3.75 -10.94 4.52
C CYS A 149 -5.27 -10.75 4.67
N SER A 150 -6.06 -11.83 4.53
CA SER A 150 -7.51 -11.76 4.78
C SER A 150 -7.90 -11.92 6.23
N GLU A 151 -7.00 -12.50 7.03
CA GLU A 151 -7.32 -12.82 8.41
C GLU A 151 -7.49 -11.55 9.25
N ASP A 152 -8.39 -11.62 10.22
CA ASP A 152 -8.52 -10.58 11.22
C ASP A 152 -7.34 -10.64 12.19
N PRO A 153 -6.75 -9.51 12.62
CA PRO A 153 -7.18 -8.12 12.39
C PRO A 153 -6.58 -7.46 11.13
N CYS A 154 -5.87 -8.22 10.31
CA CYS A 154 -4.88 -7.75 9.38
C CYS A 154 -5.44 -7.01 8.16
N HIS A 155 -6.52 -7.51 7.57
CA HIS A 155 -7.17 -6.89 6.40
C HIS A 155 -7.67 -5.45 6.68
N LYS A 156 -7.71 -5.04 7.96
CA LYS A 156 -8.06 -3.69 8.41
C LYS A 156 -6.85 -2.75 8.49
N LEU A 157 -5.62 -3.27 8.41
CA LEU A 157 -4.38 -2.50 8.62
C LEU A 157 -3.46 -2.48 7.39
N VAL A 158 -3.51 -3.54 6.56
CA VAL A 158 -2.65 -3.67 5.38
C VAL A 158 -3.44 -3.69 4.08
N LYS A 159 -2.78 -3.26 3.00
CA LYS A 159 -3.25 -3.32 1.62
C LYS A 159 -2.19 -3.99 0.75
N ILE A 160 -2.62 -4.50 -0.40
CA ILE A 160 -1.71 -5.00 -1.42
C ILE A 160 -1.33 -3.86 -2.36
N VAL A 161 -0.04 -3.77 -2.64
CA VAL A 161 0.54 -2.83 -3.59
C VAL A 161 1.20 -3.62 -4.71
N ARG A 162 0.78 -3.33 -5.93
CA ARG A 162 1.45 -3.72 -7.17
C ARG A 162 2.61 -2.75 -7.42
N ALA A 163 3.81 -3.30 -7.55
CA ALA A 163 5.02 -2.58 -7.91
C ALA A 163 5.69 -3.24 -9.13
N ARG A 164 6.57 -2.49 -9.79
CA ARG A 164 7.46 -3.03 -10.83
C ARG A 164 8.87 -3.03 -10.29
N THR A 165 9.59 -4.14 -10.49
CA THR A 165 11.02 -4.23 -10.21
C THR A 165 11.81 -3.48 -11.28
N ASP A 166 13.09 -3.27 -11.02
CA ASP A 166 14.01 -2.62 -11.96
C ASP A 166 14.15 -3.42 -13.27
N GLU A 167 14.00 -4.75 -13.20
CA GLU A 167 13.96 -5.65 -14.36
C GLU A 167 12.61 -5.65 -15.09
N GLY A 168 11.65 -4.82 -14.65
CA GLY A 168 10.32 -4.68 -15.24
C GLY A 168 9.32 -5.78 -14.84
N ALA A 169 9.70 -6.68 -13.91
CA ALA A 169 8.80 -7.70 -13.41
C ALA A 169 7.74 -7.08 -12.48
N GLU A 170 6.49 -7.55 -12.57
CA GLU A 170 5.43 -7.11 -11.65
C GLU A 170 5.47 -7.94 -10.38
N VAL A 171 5.51 -7.25 -9.24
CA VAL A 171 5.52 -7.86 -7.90
C VAL A 171 4.37 -7.29 -7.07
N PHE A 172 3.89 -8.09 -6.14
CA PHE A 172 2.83 -7.73 -5.21
C PHE A 172 3.37 -7.77 -3.78
N LEU A 173 3.14 -6.69 -3.04
CA LEU A 173 3.70 -6.46 -1.72
C LEU A 173 2.57 -6.09 -0.76
N ASN A 174 2.68 -6.50 0.49
CA ASN A 174 1.86 -5.96 1.56
C ASN A 174 2.45 -4.63 2.04
N ALA A 175 1.60 -3.63 2.19
CA ALA A 175 1.94 -2.33 2.73
C ALA A 175 0.89 -1.91 3.75
N SER A 176 1.23 -1.02 4.68
CA SER A 176 0.21 -0.40 5.52
C SER A 176 -0.79 0.39 4.66
N ILE A 177 -2.05 0.40 5.09
CA ILE A 177 -3.12 1.12 4.40
C ILE A 177 -2.77 2.61 4.25
N SER A 178 -2.20 3.19 5.31
CA SER A 178 -1.66 4.55 5.37
C SER A 178 -0.35 4.60 6.15
N ALA A 179 0.36 5.73 6.07
CA ALA A 179 1.56 5.95 6.87
C ALA A 179 1.26 6.02 8.38
N ASP A 180 0.17 6.68 8.79
CA ASP A 180 -0.26 6.76 10.21
C ASP A 180 -0.49 5.37 10.80
N ILE A 181 -1.20 4.50 10.07
CA ILE A 181 -1.41 3.11 10.51
C ILE A 181 -0.07 2.40 10.65
N GLY A 182 0.84 2.53 9.67
CA GLY A 182 2.19 1.96 9.75
C GLY A 182 2.93 2.41 11.02
N PHE A 183 2.95 3.71 11.31
CA PHE A 183 3.61 4.22 12.51
C PHE A 183 2.98 3.71 13.81
N ARG A 184 1.65 3.65 13.87
CA ARG A 184 0.92 3.14 15.05
C ARG A 184 1.15 1.64 15.26
N THR A 185 1.24 0.88 14.17
CA THR A 185 1.68 -0.53 14.19
C THR A 185 3.08 -0.66 14.78
N ALA A 186 4.05 0.15 14.34
CA ALA A 186 5.40 0.14 14.90
C ALA A 186 5.44 0.48 16.39
N ASP A 187 4.69 1.50 16.83
CA ASP A 187 4.63 1.87 18.26
C ASP A 187 4.05 0.75 19.12
N ARG A 188 3.00 0.08 18.63
CA ARG A 188 2.42 -1.08 19.31
C ARG A 188 3.45 -2.19 19.45
N LEU A 189 4.17 -2.51 18.38
CA LEU A 189 5.15 -3.60 18.36
C LEU A 189 6.38 -3.31 19.21
N LYS A 190 6.79 -2.04 19.31
CA LYS A 190 7.90 -1.63 20.17
C LYS A 190 7.70 -2.02 21.63
N LYS A 191 6.44 -2.14 22.09
CA LYS A 191 6.12 -2.54 23.48
C LYS A 191 6.27 -4.06 23.71
N GLU A 192 6.21 -4.84 22.65
CA GLU A 192 6.10 -6.31 22.71
C GLU A 192 7.36 -7.03 22.17
N MET A 193 8.13 -6.36 21.31
CA MET A 193 9.31 -6.93 20.62
C MET A 193 10.61 -6.31 21.13
N CYS A 194 11.68 -7.10 21.13
CA CYS A 194 13.01 -6.54 21.37
C CYS A 194 13.41 -5.59 20.23
N ALA A 195 14.29 -4.63 20.52
CA ALA A 195 14.70 -3.62 19.55
C ALA A 195 15.32 -4.22 18.27
N ARG A 196 16.05 -5.34 18.39
CA ARG A 196 16.66 -6.04 17.25
C ARG A 196 15.60 -6.63 16.32
N ASP A 197 14.62 -7.34 16.87
CA ASP A 197 13.58 -7.99 16.07
C ASP A 197 12.66 -6.97 15.42
N LEU A 198 12.33 -5.90 16.14
CA LEU A 198 11.59 -4.77 15.60
C LEU A 198 12.33 -4.10 14.43
N LEU A 199 13.64 -3.86 14.57
CA LEU A 199 14.45 -3.29 13.51
C LEU A 199 14.50 -4.19 12.27
N LEU A 200 14.70 -5.49 12.45
CA LEU A 200 14.72 -6.46 11.34
C LEU A 200 13.37 -6.49 10.62
N LEU A 201 12.27 -6.44 11.36
CA LEU A 201 10.93 -6.38 10.79
C LEU A 201 10.73 -5.10 9.99
N ILE A 202 11.06 -3.93 10.57
CA ILE A 202 10.89 -2.66 9.87
C ILE A 202 11.75 -2.61 8.60
N LEU A 203 12.98 -3.11 8.64
CA LEU A 203 13.86 -3.17 7.46
C LEU A 203 13.37 -4.15 6.39
N ARG A 204 12.64 -5.21 6.78
CA ARG A 204 12.01 -6.16 5.85
C ARG A 204 10.69 -5.66 5.30
N SER A 205 10.04 -4.73 6.00
CA SER A 205 8.79 -4.12 5.55
C SER A 205 9.04 -3.12 4.42
N HIS A 206 8.04 -2.92 3.56
CA HIS A 206 8.06 -1.87 2.54
C HIS A 206 7.22 -0.66 2.98
N GLY A 207 7.54 0.53 2.45
CA GLY A 207 6.74 1.74 2.66
C GLY A 207 7.03 2.46 3.98
N ALA A 208 5.99 3.02 4.62
CA ALA A 208 6.12 4.00 5.71
C ALA A 208 6.91 3.50 6.94
N LEU A 209 6.86 2.20 7.22
CA LEU A 209 7.63 1.58 8.30
C LEU A 209 9.14 1.69 8.04
N ALA A 210 9.61 1.27 6.87
CA ALA A 210 11.02 1.37 6.49
C ALA A 210 11.49 2.83 6.49
N SER A 211 10.66 3.76 5.99
CA SER A 211 10.92 5.19 6.06
C SER A 211 11.09 5.69 7.50
N GLN A 212 10.26 5.22 8.44
CA GLN A 212 10.39 5.59 9.87
C GLN A 212 11.72 5.13 10.46
N ALA A 213 12.14 3.89 10.16
CA ALA A 213 13.42 3.41 10.64
C ALA A 213 14.56 4.18 10.02
N LEU A 214 14.49 4.51 8.73
CA LEU A 214 15.49 5.33 8.08
C LEU A 214 15.55 6.74 8.70
N GLU A 215 14.42 7.37 8.99
CA GLU A 215 14.40 8.69 9.63
C GLU A 215 14.99 8.62 11.05
N LYS A 216 14.55 7.64 11.85
CA LYS A 216 14.93 7.52 13.27
C LYS A 216 16.35 7.01 13.49
N PHE A 217 16.79 6.05 12.68
CA PHE A 217 18.08 5.38 12.83
C PHE A 217 19.08 5.78 11.74
N GLY A 218 18.65 6.28 10.59
CA GLY A 218 19.53 6.69 9.50
C GLY A 218 20.44 7.83 9.93
N LEU A 219 19.91 8.87 10.59
CA LEU A 219 20.75 9.96 11.15
C LEU A 219 21.79 9.43 12.15
N ARG A 220 21.42 8.44 12.98
CA ARG A 220 22.37 7.79 13.88
C ARG A 220 23.40 6.94 13.14
N ALA A 221 23.02 6.30 12.04
CA ALA A 221 23.96 5.54 11.21
C ALA A 221 25.07 6.44 10.64
N PHE A 222 24.75 7.69 10.29
CA PHE A 222 25.74 8.70 9.87
C PHE A 222 26.68 9.19 11.00
N MET A 223 26.39 8.86 12.26
CA MET A 223 27.31 9.13 13.39
C MET A 223 28.42 8.07 13.52
N TYR A 224 28.31 6.95 12.81
CA TYR A 224 29.30 5.88 12.83
C TYR A 224 30.16 5.94 11.56
N GLY A 225 31.48 5.95 11.74
CA GLY A 225 32.44 6.05 10.64
C GLY A 225 32.38 4.87 9.67
N GLU A 226 32.08 3.66 10.16
CA GLU A 226 32.00 2.44 9.33
C GLU A 226 30.88 2.50 8.27
N PRO A 227 29.60 2.75 8.64
CA PRO A 227 28.54 2.97 7.66
C PRO A 227 28.84 4.09 6.66
N VAL A 228 29.36 5.24 7.14
CA VAL A 228 29.70 6.38 6.28
C VAL A 228 30.79 6.00 5.29
N SER A 229 31.84 5.32 5.75
CA SER A 229 32.93 4.83 4.89
C SER A 229 32.45 3.82 3.86
N ALA A 230 31.51 2.95 4.21
CA ALA A 230 30.89 2.01 3.28
C ALA A 230 30.02 2.72 2.23
N LEU A 231 29.25 3.73 2.64
CA LEU A 231 28.45 4.58 1.76
C LEU A 231 29.33 5.30 0.74
N VAL A 232 30.44 5.91 1.19
CA VAL A 232 31.39 6.62 0.31
C VAL A 232 31.95 5.73 -0.79
N LYS A 233 32.19 4.43 -0.51
CA LYS A 233 32.64 3.47 -1.52
C LYS A 233 31.57 3.17 -2.58
N GLY A 234 30.29 3.32 -2.24
CA GLY A 234 29.16 3.08 -3.15
C GLY A 234 28.58 4.33 -3.80
N LEU A 235 29.06 5.54 -3.48
CA LEU A 235 28.58 6.78 -4.08
C LEU A 235 29.05 6.91 -5.53
N ASN A 236 28.08 6.81 -6.45
CA ASN A 236 28.26 7.23 -7.83
C ASN A 236 27.88 8.71 -7.95
N GLU A 237 28.78 9.52 -8.49
CA GLU A 237 28.54 10.95 -8.68
C GLU A 237 27.62 11.17 -9.87
N LEU A 238 26.61 12.00 -9.66
CA LEU A 238 25.71 12.42 -10.72
C LEU A 238 26.44 13.47 -11.57
N ARG A 239 26.59 13.21 -12.87
CA ARG A 239 27.02 14.24 -13.82
C ARG A 239 25.90 15.26 -13.99
N SER A 240 26.22 16.53 -13.81
CA SER A 240 25.30 17.60 -14.13
C SER A 240 25.12 17.69 -15.66
N PRO A 241 23.91 17.92 -16.18
CA PRO A 241 23.71 18.18 -17.61
C PRO A 241 24.43 19.43 -18.12
N GLU A 242 24.77 20.37 -17.22
CA GLU A 242 25.37 21.66 -17.53
C GLU A 242 26.90 21.69 -17.37
N ARG A 243 27.51 20.63 -16.83
CA ARG A 243 28.97 20.53 -16.63
C ARG A 243 29.48 19.17 -17.09
N ASP A 244 30.51 19.17 -17.93
CA ASP A 244 31.13 17.95 -18.47
C ASP A 244 31.85 17.07 -17.41
N GLU A 245 32.12 17.63 -16.23
CA GLU A 245 32.83 16.95 -15.13
C GLU A 245 31.89 16.61 -13.96
N ALA A 246 32.03 15.38 -13.45
CA ALA A 246 31.40 14.97 -12.21
C ALA A 246 32.03 15.73 -11.04
N GLN A 247 31.22 16.22 -10.11
CA GLN A 247 31.73 16.84 -8.88
C GLN A 247 31.91 15.77 -7.81
N ASP A 248 33.13 15.67 -7.29
CA ASP A 248 33.44 14.82 -6.15
C ASP A 248 32.52 15.14 -4.96
N SER A 249 31.97 14.10 -4.35
CA SER A 249 31.20 14.25 -3.12
C SER A 249 32.07 14.91 -2.03
N VAL A 250 31.49 15.81 -1.23
CA VAL A 250 32.13 16.37 -0.02
C VAL A 250 32.67 15.27 0.90
N LEU A 251 32.02 14.09 0.90
CA LEU A 251 32.48 12.93 1.67
C LEU A 251 33.73 12.26 1.07
N LYS A 252 34.02 12.41 -0.23
CA LYS A 252 35.29 11.95 -0.84
C LYS A 252 36.41 12.97 -0.65
N VAL A 253 36.10 14.26 -0.71
CA VAL A 253 37.12 15.32 -0.64
C VAL A 253 37.55 15.61 0.80
N ASN A 254 36.64 15.48 1.77
CA ASN A 254 36.91 15.82 3.17
C ASN A 254 36.91 14.58 4.08
N HIS A 255 37.96 13.77 3.98
CA HIS A 255 38.17 12.61 4.86
C HIS A 255 38.31 12.97 6.35
N GLN A 256 38.74 14.20 6.67
CA GLN A 256 38.88 14.67 8.06
C GLN A 256 37.52 14.95 8.72
N GLY A 257 36.47 15.19 7.93
CA GLY A 257 35.10 15.35 8.41
C GLY A 257 34.35 14.05 8.68
N HIS A 258 34.98 12.89 8.47
CA HIS A 258 34.32 11.60 8.70
C HIS A 258 34.16 11.33 10.20
N PRO A 259 33.04 10.74 10.64
CA PRO A 259 32.86 10.38 12.03
C PRO A 259 33.94 9.37 12.44
N THR A 260 34.80 9.75 13.38
CA THR A 260 36.00 8.97 13.73
C THR A 260 35.79 8.02 14.92
N ARG A 261 34.70 8.18 15.69
CA ARG A 261 34.25 7.23 16.73
C ARG A 261 32.87 7.61 17.27
N ALA A 262 32.08 6.60 17.65
CA ALA A 262 30.78 6.78 18.29
C ALA A 262 30.94 7.45 19.66
N VAL A 263 30.64 8.74 19.77
CA VAL A 263 30.37 9.35 21.06
C VAL A 263 28.93 8.96 21.40
N GLY A 264 28.78 7.98 22.30
CA GLY A 264 27.47 7.58 22.79
C GLY A 264 26.78 8.77 23.45
N LEU A 265 25.68 9.24 22.87
CA LEU A 265 24.73 10.08 23.59
C LEU A 265 23.93 9.14 24.49
N ALA A 266 24.25 9.17 25.78
CA ALA A 266 23.46 8.57 26.85
C ALA A 266 22.03 9.15 26.86
#